data_AF-A0A410DUU1-F1
#
_entry.id   AF-A0A410DUU1-F1
#
_cell.length_a   1.000
_cell.length_b   1.000
_cell.length_c   1.000
_cell.angle_alpha   90.00
_cell.angle_beta   90.00
_cell.angle_gamma   90.00
#
_symmetry.space_group_name_H-M   'P 1'
#
loop_
_entity.id
_entity.type
_entity.pdbx_description
1 polymer ?
#
loop_
_entity_poly.entity_id
_entity_poly.type
_entity_poly.pdbx_seq_one_letter_code
_entity_poly.pdbx_strand_id
1 'polypeptide(L)' 'MKRNALKFKEDNILCYRCVINASKAISHIPTVEEFSIDINTKVIEVIYKNNRISKEEIRDIINDSITSGKVRIILN' A
#
# COMPACT_ATOMS: atom_id res chain seq x y z
N MET A 1 1.54 7.33 19.70
CA MET A 1 1.64 7.65 18.24
C MET A 1 0.24 7.76 17.67
N LYS A 2 0.00 8.74 16.77
CA LYS A 2 -1.32 8.94 16.16
C LYS A 2 -1.53 7.97 14.99
N ARG A 3 -2.65 7.23 15.01
CA ARG A 3 -3.11 6.40 13.88
C ARG A 3 -3.73 7.29 12.80
N ASN A 4 -3.52 6.93 11.55
CA ASN A 4 -4.08 7.60 10.37
C ASN A 4 -4.64 6.57 9.43
N ALA A 5 -5.65 6.97 8.68
CA ALA A 5 -6.23 6.18 7.62
C ALA A 5 -5.93 6.83 6.26
N LEU A 6 -5.55 6.00 5.30
CA LEU A 6 -5.41 6.34 3.90
C LEU A 6 -6.34 5.43 3.11
N LYS A 7 -7.28 6.02 2.36
CA LYS A 7 -8.18 5.33 1.45
C LYS A 7 -8.07 5.96 0.07
N PHE A 8 -7.85 5.16 -0.97
CA PHE A 8 -7.75 5.65 -2.34
C PHE A 8 -8.05 4.55 -3.36
N LYS A 9 -8.34 4.98 -4.59
CA LYS A 9 -8.54 4.08 -5.73
C LYS A 9 -7.22 3.91 -6.48
N GLU A 10 -6.90 2.68 -6.89
CA GLU A 10 -5.72 2.35 -7.69
C GLU A 10 -6.15 1.62 -8.96
N ASP A 11 -6.30 2.37 -10.05
CA ASP A 11 -6.86 1.85 -11.30
C ASP A 11 -5.98 0.76 -11.95
N ASN A 12 -4.69 0.68 -11.60
CA ASN A 12 -3.74 -0.31 -12.09
C ASN A 12 -3.90 -1.70 -11.43
N ILE A 13 -4.79 -1.87 -10.46
CA ILE A 13 -5.21 -3.21 -10.02
C ILE A 13 -6.08 -3.83 -11.13
N LEU A 14 -5.42 -4.56 -12.03
CA LEU A 14 -6.05 -5.20 -13.20
C LEU A 14 -6.10 -6.73 -13.06
N CYS A 15 -5.37 -7.31 -12.12
CA CYS A 15 -5.33 -8.75 -11.91
C CYS A 15 -4.99 -9.11 -10.46
N TYR A 16 -5.19 -10.38 -10.11
CA TYR A 16 -4.83 -10.92 -8.79
C TYR A 16 -3.34 -10.75 -8.46
N ARG A 17 -2.45 -10.76 -9.47
CA ARG A 17 -1.02 -10.53 -9.24
C ARG A 17 -0.73 -9.10 -8.76
N CYS A 18 -1.47 -8.11 -9.24
CA CYS A 18 -1.39 -6.72 -8.75
C CYS A 18 -1.74 -6.65 -7.26
N VAL A 19 -2.80 -7.34 -6.84
CA VAL A 19 -3.23 -7.42 -5.43
C VAL A 19 -2.13 -8.07 -4.58
N ILE A 20 -1.53 -9.17 -5.04
CA ILE A 20 -0.44 -9.84 -4.33
C ILE A 20 0.77 -8.91 -4.17
N ASN A 21 1.16 -8.18 -5.23
CA ASN A 21 2.30 -7.27 -5.17
C ASN A 21 2.05 -6.09 -4.23
N ALA A 22 0.87 -5.46 -4.33
CA ALA A 22 0.47 -4.38 -3.44
C ALA A 22 0.41 -4.84 -1.98
N SER A 23 -0.19 -6.00 -1.71
CA SER A 23 -0.26 -6.60 -0.37
C SER A 23 1.14 -6.82 0.23
N LYS A 24 2.06 -7.41 -0.56
CA LYS A 24 3.46 -7.60 -0.15
C LYS A 24 4.18 -6.27 0.07
N ALA A 25 3.94 -5.26 -0.76
CA ALA A 25 4.57 -3.95 -0.58
C ALA A 25 4.09 -3.29 0.71
N ILE A 26 2.78 -3.27 0.95
CA ILE A 26 2.18 -2.69 2.16
C ILE A 26 2.68 -3.41 3.42
N SER A 27 2.79 -4.75 3.39
CA SER A 27 3.27 -5.52 4.55
C SER A 27 4.73 -5.25 4.92
N HIS A 28 5.54 -4.70 4.00
CA HIS A 28 6.92 -4.31 4.27
C HIS A 28 7.04 -2.86 4.77
N ILE A 29 5.95 -2.10 4.88
CA ILE A 29 5.96 -0.75 5.45
C ILE A 29 5.82 -0.88 6.98
N PRO A 30 6.88 -0.65 7.78
CA PRO A 30 6.87 -1.04 9.19
C PRO A 30 5.88 -0.26 10.07
N THR A 31 5.41 0.89 9.59
CA THR A 31 4.44 1.73 10.29
C THR A 31 2.99 1.35 10.00
N VAL A 32 2.74 0.48 9.02
CA VAL A 32 1.39 -0.02 8.70
C VAL A 32 0.98 -1.03 9.75
N GLU A 33 -0.22 -0.84 10.31
CA GLU A 33 -0.81 -1.76 11.27
C GLU A 33 -1.81 -2.70 10.59
N GLU A 34 -2.63 -2.16 9.67
CA GLU A 34 -3.72 -2.89 9.01
C GLU A 34 -3.90 -2.38 7.58
N PHE A 35 -4.36 -3.24 6.67
CA PHE A 35 -4.72 -2.83 5.32
C PHE A 35 -5.76 -3.77 4.70
N SER A 36 -6.48 -3.27 3.69
CA SER A 36 -7.39 -4.04 2.85
C SER A 36 -7.26 -3.61 1.39
N ILE A 37 -7.49 -4.56 0.48
CA ILE A 37 -7.49 -4.33 -0.98
C ILE A 37 -8.72 -5.01 -1.56
N ASP A 38 -9.59 -4.23 -2.19
CA ASP A 38 -10.74 -4.74 -2.93
C ASP A 38 -10.44 -4.67 -4.44
N ILE A 39 -10.31 -5.84 -5.08
CA ILE A 39 -10.03 -5.95 -6.51
C ILE A 39 -11.22 -5.50 -7.38
N ASN A 40 -12.45 -5.65 -6.90
CA ASN A 40 -13.65 -5.33 -7.66
C ASN A 40 -13.86 -3.81 -7.72
N THR A 41 -13.68 -3.14 -6.58
CA THR A 41 -13.80 -1.67 -6.51
C THR A 41 -12.48 -0.94 -6.79
N LYS A 42 -11.36 -1.66 -6.79
CA LYS A 42 -9.99 -1.16 -6.90
C LYS A 42 -9.61 -0.18 -5.78
N VAL A 43 -10.21 -0.36 -4.61
CA VAL A 43 -9.98 0.51 -3.45
C VAL A 43 -8.99 -0.15 -2.50
N ILE A 44 -8.04 0.64 -2.03
CA ILE A 44 -7.05 0.27 -1.02
C ILE A 44 -7.29 1.12 0.22
N GLU A 45 -7.30 0.47 1.38
CA GLU A 45 -7.34 1.11 2.69
C GLU A 45 -6.12 0.71 3.50
N VAL A 46 -5.47 1.67 4.15
CA VAL A 46 -4.27 1.47 4.96
C VAL A 46 -4.39 2.25 6.26
N ILE A 47 -4.17 1.56 7.39
CA ILE A 47 -4.06 2.15 8.72
C ILE A 47 -2.58 2.14 9.12
N TYR A 48 -2.03 3.31 9.48
CA TYR A 48 -0.62 3.46 9.78
C TYR A 48 -0.35 4.51 10.87
N LYS A 49 0.78 4.38 11.58
CA LYS A 49 1.22 5.32 12.61
C LYS A 49 2.00 6.49 11.99
N ASN A 50 1.57 7.74 12.20
CA ASN A 50 2.31 8.92 11.71
C ASN A 50 3.50 9.25 12.60
N ASN A 51 4.68 9.23 12.00
CA ASN A 51 5.81 10.11 12.34
C ASN A 51 6.96 10.05 11.30
N ARG A 52 6.94 9.11 10.33
CA ARG A 52 8.06 8.90 9.40
C ARG A 52 7.70 8.62 7.93
N ILE A 53 6.41 8.51 7.57
CA ILE A 53 5.98 8.24 6.19
C ILE A 53 4.75 9.05 5.83
N SER A 54 4.79 9.69 4.67
CA SER A 54 3.68 10.46 4.12
C SER A 54 2.63 9.56 3.45
N LYS A 55 1.45 10.12 3.17
CA LYS A 55 0.41 9.39 2.43
C LYS A 55 0.85 9.15 0.99
N GLU A 56 1.60 10.09 0.44
CA GLU A 56 2.13 10.11 -0.91
C GLU A 56 3.16 8.99 -1.08
N GLU A 57 4.12 8.86 -0.15
CA GLU A 57 5.08 7.74 -0.16
C GLU A 57 4.38 6.38 -0.13
N ILE A 58 3.36 6.19 0.72
CA ILE A 58 2.61 4.92 0.76
C ILE A 58 1.97 4.63 -0.61
N ARG A 59 1.38 5.64 -1.26
CA ARG A 59 0.79 5.48 -2.60
C ARG A 59 1.84 5.11 -3.63
N ASP A 60 2.98 5.78 -3.62
CA ASP A 60 4.06 5.56 -4.58
C ASP A 60 4.63 4.13 -4.44
N ILE A 61 4.87 3.67 -3.21
CA ILE A 61 5.32 2.30 -2.92
C ILE A 61 4.33 1.27 -3.49
N ILE A 62 3.03 1.50 -3.29
CA ILE A 62 1.98 0.61 -3.77
C ILE A 62 1.94 0.62 -5.30
N ASN A 63 1.92 1.79 -5.92
CA ASN A 63 1.83 1.93 -7.37
C ASN A 63 3.04 1.30 -8.07
N ASP A 64 4.26 1.56 -7.57
CA ASP A 64 5.50 0.96 -8.05
C ASP A 64 5.44 -0.57 -8.00
N SER A 65 4.90 -1.15 -6.94
CA SER A 65 4.80 -2.61 -6.81
C SER A 65 3.86 -3.25 -7.84
N ILE A 66 2.82 -2.51 -8.24
CA ILE A 66 1.84 -2.94 -9.22
C ILE A 66 2.41 -2.83 -10.63
N THR A 67 3.05 -1.69 -10.96
CA THR A 67 3.54 -1.40 -12.30
C THR A 67 4.85 -2.12 -12.63
N SER A 68 5.76 -2.25 -11.66
CA SER A 68 7.06 -2.89 -11.86
C SER A 68 7.07 -4.38 -11.50
N GLY A 69 6.10 -4.83 -10.69
CA GLY A 69 6.11 -6.15 -10.09
C GLY A 69 7.17 -6.37 -9.00
N LYS A 70 7.94 -5.33 -8.65
CA LYS A 70 9.01 -5.40 -7.64
C LYS A 70 8.52 -4.86 -6.30
N VAL A 71 8.88 -5.54 -5.23
CA VAL A 71 8.58 -5.11 -3.85
C VAL A 71 9.83 -4.46 -3.26
N ARG A 72 9.74 -3.17 -2.92
CA ARG A 72 10.82 -2.46 -2.21
C ARG A 72 10.76 -2.83 -0.73
N ILE A 73 11.89 -3.26 -0.16
CA ILE A 73 12.01 -3.47 1.29
C ILE A 73 12.40 -2.13 1.90
N ILE A 74 11.56 -1.61 2.81
CA ILE A 74 11.86 -0.38 3.55
C ILE A 74 12.44 -0.80 4.89
N LEU A 75 13.75 -0.66 5.02
CA LEU A 75 14.46 -0.90 6.28
C LEU A 75 14.45 0.40 7.09
N ASN A 76 14.04 0.30 8.35
CA ASN A 76 14.05 1.40 9.33
C ASN A 76 15.44 1.64 9.91
#